data_AF-A0A7V9CZR9-F1
#
_entry.id   AF-A0A7V9CZR9-F1
#
_cell.length_a   1.000
_cell.length_b   1.000
_cell.length_c   1.000
_cell.angle_alpha   90.00
_cell.angle_beta   90.00
_cell.angle_gamma   90.00
#
_symmetry.space_group_name_H-M   'P 1'
#
loop_
_entity.id
_entity.type
_entity.pdbx_description
1 polymer ?
#
loop_
_entity_poly.entity_id
_entity_poly.type
_entity_poly.pdbx_seq_one_letter_code
_entity_poly.pdbx_strand_id
1 'polypeptide(L)'
;EPIGSIVAQIQADDPEIERLVGSPRRILAFRTFAYIRVGVKLGELLVEHDVPPYDGSDSWIELLLRDPVHRAVVAAEVRAVAEEIADDPRYRDDEPLGPGEDARARFREFARKLNV
;
A
#
# COMPACT_ATOMS: atom_id res chain seq x y z
N GLU A 1 -0.74 -12.27 1.59
CA GLU A 1 -2.14 -11.83 1.79
C GLU A 1 -2.60 -11.15 0.50
N PRO A 2 -3.79 -11.48 -0.07
CA PRO A 2 -4.19 -11.07 -1.41
C PRO A 2 -4.36 -9.55 -1.59
N ILE A 3 -4.90 -8.86 -0.59
CA ILE A 3 -5.13 -7.40 -0.64
C ILE A 3 -3.80 -6.63 -0.76
N GLY A 4 -2.80 -7.00 0.04
CA GLY A 4 -1.50 -6.35 -0.01
C GLY A 4 -0.82 -6.47 -1.38
N SER A 5 -0.96 -7.63 -2.03
CA SER A 5 -0.46 -7.84 -3.39
C SER A 5 -1.20 -6.98 -4.43
N ILE A 6 -2.51 -6.81 -4.29
CA ILE A 6 -3.32 -5.95 -5.18
C ILE A 6 -2.89 -4.49 -5.07
N VAL A 7 -2.76 -3.97 -3.83
CA VAL A 7 -2.33 -2.60 -3.59
C VAL A 7 -0.91 -2.38 -4.12
N ALA A 8 0.01 -3.33 -3.90
CA ALA A 8 1.37 -3.25 -4.41
C ALA A 8 1.43 -3.23 -5.94
N GLN A 9 0.60 -4.05 -6.61
CA GLN A 9 0.52 -4.07 -8.07
C GLN A 9 -0.02 -2.74 -8.61
N ILE A 10 -1.12 -2.23 -8.04
CA ILE A 10 -1.69 -0.93 -8.44
C ILE A 10 -0.69 0.21 -8.25
N GLN A 11 0.03 0.22 -7.12
CA GLN A 11 1.09 1.21 -6.87
C GLN A 11 2.22 1.11 -7.91
N ALA A 12 2.62 -0.10 -8.30
CA ALA A 12 3.66 -0.29 -9.31
C ALA A 12 3.21 0.17 -10.71
N ASP A 13 1.92 0.04 -11.01
CA ASP A 13 1.32 0.39 -12.30
C ASP A 13 0.96 1.89 -12.43
N ASP A 14 0.82 2.63 -11.32
CA ASP A 14 0.54 4.07 -11.29
C ASP A 14 1.68 4.87 -10.61
N PRO A 15 2.63 5.43 -11.39
CA PRO A 15 3.73 6.24 -10.86
C PRO A 15 3.30 7.48 -10.06
N GLU A 16 2.05 7.94 -10.21
CA GLU A 16 1.54 9.06 -9.41
C GLU A 16 1.40 8.68 -7.93
N ILE A 17 1.00 7.44 -7.64
CA ILE A 17 0.87 6.96 -6.26
C ILE A 17 2.22 7.05 -5.57
N GLU A 18 3.29 6.60 -6.22
CA GLU A 18 4.65 6.70 -5.67
C GLU A 18 5.07 8.15 -5.44
N ARG A 19 4.71 9.08 -6.34
CA ARG A 19 4.98 10.51 -6.13
C ARG A 19 4.26 11.09 -4.92
N LEU A 20 3.02 10.66 -4.65
CA LEU A 20 2.20 11.16 -3.55
C LEU A 20 2.69 10.65 -2.19
N VAL A 21 3.05 9.36 -2.12
CA VAL A 21 3.29 8.66 -0.85
C VAL A 21 4.68 8.03 -0.71
N GLY A 22 5.61 8.28 -1.63
CA GLY A 22 6.93 7.65 -1.64
C GLY A 22 7.85 8.00 -0.47
N SER A 23 7.48 8.97 0.37
CA SER A 23 8.21 9.22 1.62
C SER A 23 8.02 8.08 2.62
N PRO A 24 9.02 7.74 3.46
CA PRO A 24 8.93 6.62 4.38
C PRO A 24 7.73 6.68 5.35
N ARG A 25 7.31 7.89 5.74
CA ARG A 25 6.19 8.08 6.67
C ARG A 25 4.86 7.92 5.95
N ARG A 26 4.75 8.49 4.75
CA ARG A 26 3.53 8.41 3.93
C ARG A 26 3.30 7.00 3.43
N ILE A 27 4.34 6.28 2.99
CA ILE A 27 4.18 4.92 2.47
C ILE A 27 3.64 3.96 3.52
N LEU A 28 4.05 4.11 4.79
CA LEU A 28 3.56 3.28 5.88
C LEU A 28 2.08 3.59 6.18
N ALA A 29 1.72 4.87 6.24
CA ALA A 29 0.34 5.29 6.46
C ALA A 29 -0.56 4.85 5.30
N PHE A 30 -0.12 5.09 4.06
CA PHE A 30 -0.78 4.66 2.83
C PHE A 30 -1.08 3.18 2.85
N ARG A 31 -0.08 2.31 3.06
CA ARG A 31 -0.30 0.85 3.08
C ARG A 31 -1.34 0.44 4.12
N THR A 32 -1.26 1.03 5.32
CA THR A 32 -2.19 0.73 6.42
C THR A 32 -3.64 1.04 6.02
N PHE A 33 -3.88 2.24 5.49
CA PHE A 33 -5.24 2.66 5.11
C PHE A 33 -5.72 2.00 3.82
N ALA A 34 -4.83 1.84 2.83
CA ALA A 34 -5.16 1.21 1.55
C ALA A 34 -5.62 -0.24 1.76
N TYR A 35 -4.98 -1.01 2.64
CA TYR A 35 -5.39 -2.40 2.88
C TYR A 35 -6.81 -2.49 3.45
N ILE A 36 -7.14 -1.58 4.39
CA ILE A 36 -8.48 -1.53 4.99
C ILE A 36 -9.51 -1.09 3.94
N ARG A 37 -9.27 0.02 3.23
CA ARG A 37 -10.24 0.58 2.27
C ARG A 37 -10.44 -0.31 1.05
N VAL A 38 -9.39 -0.96 0.54
CA VAL A 38 -9.53 -1.96 -0.51
C VAL A 38 -10.33 -3.16 -0.03
N GLY A 39 -10.09 -3.66 1.20
CA GLY A 39 -10.89 -4.74 1.77
C GLY A 39 -12.38 -4.40 1.84
N VAL A 40 -12.72 -3.19 2.31
CA VAL A 40 -14.10 -2.70 2.33
C VAL A 40 -14.67 -2.59 0.91
N LYS A 41 -13.94 -1.98 -0.03
CA LYS A 41 -14.39 -1.81 -1.41
C LYS A 41 -14.64 -3.14 -2.13
N LEU A 42 -13.77 -4.13 -1.90
CA LEU A 42 -13.95 -5.49 -2.41
C LEU A 42 -15.19 -6.16 -1.81
N GLY A 43 -15.48 -5.93 -0.52
CA GLY A 43 -16.69 -6.41 0.14
C GLY A 43 -17.96 -5.76 -0.43
N GLU A 44 -17.95 -4.46 -0.68
CA GLU A 44 -19.06 -3.74 -1.33
C GLU A 44 -19.33 -4.30 -2.74
N LEU A 45 -18.29 -4.43 -3.55
CA LEU A 45 -18.40 -5.00 -4.89
C LEU A 45 -18.92 -6.44 -4.86
N LEU A 46 -18.53 -7.25 -3.86
CA LEU A 46 -19.04 -8.62 -3.71
C LEU A 46 -20.53 -8.67 -3.34
N VAL A 47 -21.03 -7.68 -2.60
CA VAL A 47 -22.46 -7.58 -2.27
C VAL A 47 -23.27 -7.13 -3.48
N GLU A 48 -22.71 -6.24 -4.30
CA GLU A 48 -23.37 -5.67 -5.48
C GLU A 48 -23.31 -6.59 -6.71
N HIS A 49 -22.30 -7.46 -6.78
CA HIS A 49 -22.01 -8.29 -7.94
C HIS A 49 -21.78 -9.75 -7.55
N ASP A 50 -22.59 -10.65 -8.12
CA ASP A 50 -22.42 -12.08 -7.96
C ASP A 50 -21.09 -12.56 -8.58
N VAL A 51 -20.32 -13.33 -7.82
CA VAL A 51 -19.19 -14.09 -8.32
C VAL A 51 -19.62 -15.54 -8.61
N PRO A 52 -19.02 -16.21 -9.61
CA PRO A 52 -19.29 -17.62 -9.86
C PRO A 52 -19.06 -18.48 -8.60
N PRO A 53 -19.79 -19.60 -8.45
CA PRO A 53 -19.56 -20.54 -7.36
C PRO A 53 -18.09 -20.96 -7.29
N TYR A 54 -17.52 -20.96 -6.09
CA TYR A 54 -16.12 -21.33 -5.87
C TYR A 54 -15.87 -22.77 -6.31
N ASP A 55 -14.99 -22.95 -7.30
CA ASP A 55 -14.65 -24.25 -7.90
C ASP A 55 -13.34 -24.84 -7.34
N GLY A 56 -12.72 -24.20 -6.34
CA GLY A 56 -11.48 -24.64 -5.72
C GLY A 56 -10.20 -24.16 -6.40
N SER A 57 -10.29 -23.33 -7.44
CA SER A 57 -9.12 -22.77 -8.14
C SER A 57 -8.76 -21.38 -7.63
N ASP A 58 -9.52 -20.37 -8.05
CA ASP A 58 -9.27 -18.96 -7.80
C ASP A 58 -10.02 -18.46 -6.57
N SER A 59 -9.38 -17.61 -5.78
CA SER A 59 -10.04 -16.89 -4.71
C SER A 59 -11.19 -16.02 -5.25
N TRP A 60 -12.21 -15.76 -4.42
CA TRP A 60 -13.32 -14.89 -4.81
C TRP A 60 -12.86 -13.49 -5.24
N ILE A 61 -11.72 -13.01 -4.70
CA ILE A 61 -11.10 -11.74 -5.08
C ILE A 61 -10.59 -11.80 -6.52
N GLU A 62 -9.90 -12.88 -6.89
CA GLU A 62 -9.41 -13.07 -8.25
C GLU A 62 -10.56 -13.17 -9.25
N LEU A 63 -11.63 -13.89 -8.90
CA LEU A 63 -12.86 -13.98 -9.71
C LEU A 63 -13.51 -12.61 -9.90
N LEU A 64 -13.69 -11.85 -8.81
CA LEU A 64 -14.28 -10.51 -8.83
C LEU A 64 -13.45 -9.55 -9.69
N LEU A 65 -12.13 -9.60 -9.57
CA LEU A 65 -11.20 -8.75 -10.31
C LEU A 65 -10.91 -9.24 -11.73
N ARG A 66 -11.57 -10.27 -12.27
CA ARG A 66 -11.52 -10.56 -13.71
C ARG A 66 -12.24 -9.49 -14.52
N ASP A 67 -13.23 -8.82 -13.92
CA ASP A 67 -13.88 -7.67 -14.53
C ASP A 67 -12.94 -6.43 -14.47
N PRO A 68 -12.58 -5.84 -15.62
CA PRO A 68 -11.75 -4.64 -15.64
C PRO A 68 -12.41 -3.43 -14.97
N VAL A 69 -13.74 -3.36 -14.90
CA VAL A 69 -14.47 -2.29 -14.21
C VAL A 69 -14.22 -2.37 -12.71
N HIS A 70 -14.29 -3.57 -12.12
CA HIS A 70 -13.97 -3.76 -10.69
C HIS A 70 -12.52 -3.41 -10.40
N ARG A 71 -11.58 -3.79 -11.28
CA ARG A 71 -10.17 -3.38 -11.16
C ARG A 71 -10.03 -1.86 -11.15
N ALA A 72 -10.72 -1.16 -12.06
CA ALA A 72 -10.66 0.29 -12.15
C ALA A 72 -11.23 0.97 -10.89
N VAL A 73 -12.32 0.45 -10.34
CA VAL A 73 -12.92 0.95 -9.09
C VAL A 73 -11.93 0.78 -7.92
N VAL A 74 -11.30 -0.39 -7.79
CA VAL A 74 -10.30 -0.63 -6.74
C VAL A 74 -9.06 0.25 -6.95
N ALA A 75 -8.60 0.44 -8.19
CA ALA A 75 -7.47 1.33 -8.48
C ALA A 75 -7.77 2.79 -8.12
N ALA A 76 -8.98 3.26 -8.43
CA ALA A 76 -9.43 4.59 -8.04
C ALA A 76 -9.46 4.75 -6.50
N GLU A 77 -9.92 3.72 -5.78
CA GLU A 77 -9.91 3.71 -4.32
C GLU A 77 -8.50 3.81 -3.75
N VAL A 78 -7.55 3.02 -4.27
CA VAL A 78 -6.14 3.08 -3.84
C VAL A 78 -5.55 4.47 -4.10
N ARG A 79 -5.83 5.06 -5.27
CA ARG A 79 -5.36 6.40 -5.62
C ARG A 79 -5.95 7.47 -4.69
N ALA A 80 -7.24 7.39 -4.38
CA ALA A 80 -7.89 8.31 -3.44
C ALA A 80 -7.21 8.28 -2.06
N VAL A 81 -6.83 7.09 -1.58
CA VAL A 81 -6.05 6.98 -0.33
C VAL A 81 -4.68 7.66 -0.43
N ALA A 82 -3.99 7.53 -1.57
CA ALA A 82 -2.71 8.18 -1.77
C ALA A 82 -2.83 9.72 -1.75
N GLU A 83 -3.87 10.25 -2.41
CA GLU A 83 -4.19 11.68 -2.45
C GLU A 83 -4.53 12.21 -1.05
N GLU A 84 -5.39 11.52 -0.30
CA GLU A 84 -5.74 11.89 1.08
C GLU A 84 -4.53 11.92 2.02
N ILE A 85 -3.61 10.95 1.89
CA ILE A 85 -2.39 10.90 2.71
C ILE A 85 -1.42 12.01 2.33
N ALA A 86 -1.32 12.37 1.05
CA ALA A 86 -0.48 13.46 0.59
C ALA A 86 -0.98 14.83 1.06
N ASP A 87 -2.31 15.01 1.13
CA ASP A 87 -2.93 16.28 1.56
C ASP A 87 -2.94 16.46 3.09
N ASP A 88 -2.83 15.37 3.85
CA ASP A 88 -2.89 15.38 5.31
C ASP A 88 -1.67 16.09 5.94
N PRO A 89 -1.89 17.19 6.69
CA PRO A 89 -0.81 17.94 7.34
C PRO A 89 0.08 17.11 8.27
N ARG A 90 -0.42 16.00 8.85
CA ARG A 90 0.32 15.12 9.77
C ARG A 90 1.47 14.36 9.10
N TYR A 91 1.53 14.39 7.77
CA TYR A 91 2.55 13.74 6.95
C TYR A 91 3.27 14.74 6.03
N ARG A 92 3.15 16.05 6.25
CA ARG A 92 3.90 17.08 5.49
C ARG A 92 5.37 17.15 5.86
N ASP A 93 5.68 17.04 7.14
CA ASP A 93 7.05 17.07 7.63
C ASP A 93 7.60 15.65 7.63
N ASP A 94 8.35 15.31 6.58
CA ASP A 94 9.14 14.09 6.50
C ASP A 94 10.38 14.24 7.39
N GLU A 95 10.17 14.16 8.70
CA GLU A 95 11.28 13.90 9.60
C GLU A 95 11.91 12.55 9.19
N PRO A 96 13.23 12.48 8.95
CA PRO A 96 13.85 11.28 8.41
C PRO A 96 13.57 10.07 9.32
N LEU A 97 12.81 9.09 8.81
CA LEU A 97 12.63 7.83 9.51
C LEU A 97 13.94 7.02 9.42
N GLY A 98 14.66 6.95 10.53
CA GLY A 98 15.88 6.17 10.65
C GLY A 98 16.77 6.63 11.82
N PRO A 99 17.81 5.87 12.17
CA PRO A 99 18.78 6.32 13.14
C PRO A 99 19.40 7.64 12.66
N GLY A 100 19.38 8.66 13.51
CA GLY A 100 20.06 9.93 13.25
C GLY A 100 21.56 9.74 13.02
N GLU A 101 22.23 10.78 12.53
CA GLU A 101 23.67 10.72 12.21
C GLU A 101 24.52 10.20 13.38
N ASP A 102 24.17 10.56 14.62
CA ASP A 102 24.85 10.06 15.83
C ASP A 102 24.65 8.55 16.06
N ALA A 103 23.47 8.02 15.75
CA ALA A 103 23.21 6.59 15.83
C ALA A 103 23.93 5.83 14.70
N ARG A 104 24.02 6.42 13.50
CA ARG A 104 24.82 5.87 12.39
C ARG A 104 26.32 5.90 12.68
N ALA A 105 26.81 6.94 13.34
CA ALA A 105 28.20 7.04 13.79
C ALA A 105 28.54 5.94 14.79
N ARG A 106 27.70 5.75 15.81
CA ARG A 106 27.84 4.66 16.80
C ARG A 106 27.82 3.28 16.15
N PHE A 107 26.93 3.05 15.18
CA PHE A 107 26.88 1.79 14.44
C PHE A 107 28.16 1.53 13.63
N ARG A 108 28.69 2.55 12.94
CA ARG A 108 29.97 2.44 12.20
C ARG A 108 31.15 2.12 13.12
N GLU A 109 31.20 2.75 14.29
CA GLU A 109 32.24 2.48 15.29
C GLU A 109 32.15 1.06 15.83
N PHE A 110 30.94 0.59 16.14
CA PHE A 110 30.68 -0.78 16.56
C PHE A 110 31.09 -1.81 15.51
N ALA A 111 30.69 -1.61 14.24
CA ALA A 111 31.06 -2.51 13.14
C ALA A 111 32.58 -2.60 12.92
N ARG A 112 33.31 -1.48 13.11
CA ARG A 112 34.79 -1.49 13.06
C ARG A 112 35.42 -2.32 14.17
N LYS A 113 34.83 -2.33 15.38
CA LYS A 113 35.34 -3.11 16.52
C LYS A 113 35.10 -4.61 16.39
N LEU A 114 34.10 -5.04 15.62
CA LEU A 114 33.78 -6.45 15.35
C LEU A 114 34.62 -7.08 14.23
N ASN A 115 35.30 -6.26 13.42
CA ASN A 115 36.06 -6.71 12.26
C ASN A 115 37.58 -6.80 12.55
N VAL A 116 37.96 -6.92 13.82
CA VAL A 116 39.32 -7.04 14.36
C VAL A 116 39.42 -8.28 15.23
#